data_AF-A0A455U876-F1
#
_entry.id   AF-A0A455U876-F1
#
_cell.length_a   1.000
_cell.length_b   1.000
_cell.length_c   1.000
_cell.angle_alpha   90.00
_cell.angle_beta   90.00
_cell.angle_gamma   90.00
#
_symmetry.space_group_name_H-M   'P 1'
#
loop_
_entity.id
_entity.type
_entity.pdbx_description
1 polymer ?
#
loop_
_entity_poly.entity_id
_entity_poly.type
_entity_poly.pdbx_seq_one_letter_code
_entity_poly.pdbx_strand_id
1 'polypeptide(L)' 'MDDVHAVADHIACDTNSRSELVVPIVVDGRLWGVLDLDSPLHARFTQQDQVGIEALVTTFMRQTDLPDLIELAA' A
#
# COMPACT_ATOMS: atom_id res chain seq x y z
N MET A 1 -2.84 3.91 8.94
CA MET A 1 -2.29 4.53 10.16
C MET A 1 -2.80 5.95 10.23
N ASP A 2 -3.39 6.34 11.36
CA ASP A 2 -4.04 7.66 11.49
C ASP A 2 -3.05 8.78 11.84
N ASP A 3 -1.93 8.43 12.48
CA ASP A 3 -0.76 9.28 12.74
C ASP A 3 0.53 8.48 12.50
N VAL A 4 1.29 8.82 11.47
CA VAL A 4 2.55 8.13 11.13
C VAL A 4 3.67 8.43 12.13
N HIS A 5 3.67 9.61 12.75
CA HIS A 5 4.69 10.00 13.72
C HIS A 5 4.49 9.36 15.12
N ALA A 6 3.35 8.72 15.35
CA ALA A 6 3.07 7.98 16.57
C ALA A 6 3.77 6.61 16.62
N VAL A 7 4.36 6.16 15.50
CA VAL A 7 5.05 4.88 15.37
C VAL A 7 6.56 5.13 15.40
N ALA A 8 7.23 4.72 16.49
CA ALA A 8 8.60 5.14 16.83
C ALA A 8 9.67 4.78 15.78
N ASP A 9 9.46 3.72 15.00
CA ASP A 9 10.38 3.26 13.95
C ASP A 9 9.89 3.60 12.53
N HIS A 10 8.90 4.49 12.40
CA HIS A 10 8.42 4.96 11.09
C HIS A 10 9.41 5.97 10.49
N ILE A 11 10.02 5.59 9.36
CA ILE A 11 10.83 6.49 8.54
C ILE A 11 9.91 7.06 7.47
N ALA A 12 9.30 8.22 7.75
CA ALA A 12 8.44 8.88 6.77
C ALA A 12 9.23 9.22 5.50
N CYS A 13 8.77 8.73 4.35
CA CYS A 13 9.32 9.06 3.03
C CYS A 13 9.09 10.54 2.65
N ASP A 14 8.04 11.17 3.20
CA ASP A 14 7.74 12.60 3.10
C ASP A 14 7.50 13.19 4.50
N THR A 15 8.24 14.24 4.86
CA THR A 15 8.10 14.98 6.13
C THR A 15 6.72 15.61 6.34
N ASN A 16 5.91 15.75 5.29
CA ASN A 16 4.56 16.27 5.40
C ASN A 16 3.50 15.18 5.60
N SER A 17 3.83 13.89 5.49
CA SER A 17 2.87 12.82 5.69
C SER A 17 2.45 12.75 7.16
N ARG A 18 1.14 12.65 7.40
CA ARG A 18 0.51 12.58 8.73
C ARG A 18 -0.34 11.34 8.88
N SER A 19 -0.89 10.78 7.80
CA SER A 19 -1.53 9.47 7.81
C SER A 19 -1.18 8.70 6.54
N GLU A 20 -1.25 7.38 6.61
CA GLU A 20 -0.77 6.48 5.56
C GLU A 20 -1.70 5.27 5.43
N LEU A 21 -1.92 4.80 4.21
CA LEU A 21 -2.58 3.53 3.92
C LEU A 21 -1.69 2.67 3.03
N VAL A 22 -1.18 1.59 3.61
CA VAL A 22 -0.36 0.60 2.92
C VAL A 22 -1.19 -0.63 2.61
N VAL A 23 -1.27 -1.02 1.34
CA VAL A 23 -1.95 -2.25 0.90
C VAL A 23 -0.94 -3.20 0.28
N PRO A 24 -0.78 -4.42 0.81
CA PRO A 24 0.18 -5.38 0.29
C PRO A 24 -0.25 -5.93 -1.06
N ILE A 25 0.70 -6.12 -1.96
CA ILE A 25 0.53 -6.81 -3.23
C ILE A 25 1.13 -8.21 -3.07
N VAL A 26 0.26 -9.21 -2.93
CA VAL A 26 0.64 -10.61 -2.72
C VAL A 26 0.23 -11.42 -3.94
N VAL A 27 1.19 -12.10 -4.55
CA VAL A 27 0.99 -13.01 -5.69
C VAL A 27 1.48 -14.38 -5.26
N ASP A 28 0.66 -15.41 -5.43
CA ASP A 28 0.98 -16.81 -5.09
C ASP A 28 1.56 -17.00 -3.68
N GLY A 29 1.01 -16.26 -2.71
CA GLY A 29 1.44 -16.29 -1.32
C GLY A 29 2.77 -15.59 -1.04
N ARG A 30 3.40 -14.98 -2.04
CA ARG A 30 4.63 -14.19 -1.93
C ARG A 30 4.32 -12.70 -1.92
N LEU A 31 4.88 -11.96 -0.97
CA LEU A 31 4.85 -10.50 -0.97
C LEU A 31 5.72 -9.99 -2.12
N TRP A 32 5.09 -9.35 -3.11
CA TRP A 32 5.79 -8.75 -4.25
C TRP A 32 6.18 -7.30 -3.93
N GLY A 33 5.30 -6.58 -3.25
CA GLY A 33 5.51 -5.20 -2.85
C GLY A 33 4.30 -4.65 -2.11
N VAL A 34 4.23 -3.33 -2.01
CA VAL A 34 3.11 -2.61 -1.39
C VAL A 34 2.68 -1.46 -2.27
N LEU A 35 1.38 -1.16 -2.27
CA LEU A 35 0.88 0.15 -2.67
C LEU A 35 0.89 1.03 -1.42
N ASP A 36 1.70 2.08 -1.46
CA ASP A 36 1.88 3.04 -0.38
C ASP A 36 1.19 4.37 -0.74
N LEU A 37 0.38 4.89 0.19
CA LEU A 37 -0.42 6.09 0.01
C LEU A 37 -0.28 7.00 1.23
N ASP A 38 0.38 8.14 1.03
CA ASP A 38 0.57 9.18 2.04
C ASP A 38 -0.51 10.27 2.00
N SER A 39 -0.74 10.93 3.14
CA SER A 39 -1.56 12.13 3.23
C SER A 39 -1.04 13.13 4.26
N PRO A 40 -1.04 14.44 3.97
CA PRO A 40 -0.73 15.46 4.96
C PRO A 40 -1.84 15.73 5.97
N LEU A 41 -2.98 15.05 5.84
CA LEU A 41 -4.09 15.12 6.78
C LEU A 41 -4.00 13.94 7.75
N HIS A 42 -4.33 14.18 9.02
CA HIS A 42 -4.52 13.10 10.00
C HIS A 42 -5.76 12.28 9.69
N ALA A 43 -5.72 10.98 9.99
CA ALA A 43 -6.85 10.04 9.81
C ALA A 43 -7.54 10.19 8.43
N ARG A 44 -6.76 10.37 7.35
CA ARG A 44 -7.30 10.61 6.01
C ARG A 44 -8.09 9.42 5.49
N PHE A 45 -7.63 8.21 5.81
CA PHE A 45 -8.11 6.99 5.21
C PHE A 45 -9.15 6.33 6.11
N THR A 46 -10.35 6.18 5.58
CA THR A 46 -11.44 5.44 6.22
C THR A 46 -11.40 3.97 5.82
N GLN A 47 -12.23 3.15 6.47
CA GLN A 47 -12.42 1.75 6.06
C GLN A 47 -12.95 1.63 4.62
N GLN A 48 -13.75 2.59 4.15
CA GLN A 48 -14.22 2.59 2.77
C GLN A 48 -13.08 2.87 1.79
N ASP A 49 -12.16 3.77 2.13
CA ASP A 49 -10.95 4.00 1.32
C ASP A 49 -10.13 2.72 1.24
N GLN A 50 -9.89 2.03 2.37
CA GLN A 50 -9.17 0.77 2.39
C GLN A 50 -9.79 -0.27 1.43
N VAL A 51 -11.09 -0.54 1.54
CA VAL A 51 -11.78 -1.51 0.67
C VAL A 51 -11.68 -1.12 -0.81
N GLY A 52 -11.81 0.19 -1.11
CA GLY A 52 -11.68 0.70 -2.47
C GLY A 52 -10.28 0.51 -3.05
N ILE A 53 -9.24 0.79 -2.25
CA ILE A 53 -7.84 0.63 -2.65
C ILE A 53 -7.47 -0.85 -2.80
N GLU A 54 -7.95 -1.74 -1.93
CA GLU A 54 -7.77 -3.19 -2.09
C GLU A 54 -8.39 -3.69 -3.41
N ALA A 55 -9.57 -3.19 -3.78
CA ALA A 55 -10.20 -3.51 -5.07
C ALA A 55 -9.41 -2.94 -6.27
N LEU A 56 -8.80 -1.76 -6.11
CA LEU A 56 -7.91 -1.17 -7.11
C LEU A 56 -6.65 -2.03 -7.29
N VAL A 57 -5.99 -2.44 -6.21
CA VAL A 57 -4.82 -3.34 -6.25
C VAL A 57 -5.17 -4.66 -6.93
N THR A 58 -6.32 -5.24 -6.59
CA THR A 58 -6.80 -6.47 -7.26
C THR A 58 -6.98 -6.24 -8.76
N THR A 59 -7.49 -5.07 -9.16
CA THR A 59 -7.65 -4.72 -10.58
C THR A 59 -6.31 -4.53 -11.27
N PHE A 60 -5.38 -3.82 -10.64
CA PHE A 60 -4.01 -3.66 -11.12
C PHE A 60 -3.33 -5.01 -11.37
N MET A 61 -3.41 -5.94 -10.42
CA MET A 61 -2.87 -7.29 -10.58
C MET A 61 -3.51 -8.07 -11.74
N ARG A 62 -4.83 -7.94 -11.96
CA ARG A 62 -5.53 -8.60 -13.08
C ARG A 62 -5.21 -7.99 -14.45
N GLN A 63 -4.82 -6.72 -14.49
CA GLN A 63 -4.64 -5.95 -15.73
C GLN A 63 -3.16 -5.75 -16.09
N THR A 64 -2.25 -6.36 -15.34
CA THR A 64 -0.81 -6.33 -15.57
C THR A 64 -0.25 -7.74 -15.60
N ASP A 65 0.94 -7.87 -16.17
CA ASP A 65 1.76 -9.09 -16.18
C ASP A 65 2.52 -9.30 -14.86
N LEU A 66 2.21 -8.52 -13.82
CA LEU A 66 2.83 -8.62 -12.50
C LEU A 66 2.87 -10.05 -11.95
N PRO A 67 1.82 -10.88 -12.12
CA PRO A 67 1.87 -12.27 -11.68
C PRO A 67 2.95 -13.09 -12.40
N ASP A 68 3.17 -12.82 -13.68
CA ASP A 68 4.10 -13.56 -14.56
C ASP A 68 5.56 -13.10 -14.35
N LEU A 69 5.77 -11.86 -13.88
CA LEU A 69 7.10 -11.31 -13.60
C LEU A 69 7.83 -12.02 -12.44
N ILE A 70 7.15 -12.82 -11.63
CA ILE A 70 7.78 -13.60 -10.55
C ILE A 70 8.66 -14.72 -11.10
N GLU A 71 8.28 -15.32 -12.23
CA GLU A 71 9.05 -16.42 -12.84
C GLU A 71 10.37 -15.94 -13.47
N LEU A 72 10.48 -14.67 -13.85
CA LEU A 72 11.70 -14.10 -14.44
C LEU A 72 12.78 -13.73 -13.40
N ALA A 73 12.42 -13.66 -12.12
CA ALA A 73 13.31 -13.30 -11.03
C ALA A 73 13.75 -14.49 -10.15
N ALA A 74 13.38 -15.71 -10.52
CA ALA A 74 13.77 -16.97 -9.89
C ALA A 74 14.84 -17.69 -10.73
#